data_AF-A0A0J1H953-F1
#
_entry.id   AF-A0A0J1H953-F1
#
_cell.length_a   1.000
_cell.length_b   1.000
_cell.length_c   1.000
_cell.angle_alpha   90.00
_cell.angle_beta   90.00
_cell.angle_gamma   90.00
#
_symmetry.space_group_name_H-M   'P 1'
#
loop_
_entity.id
_entity.type
_entity.pdbx_description
1 polymer ?
#
loop_
_entity_poly.entity_id
_entity_poly.type
_entity_poly.pdbx_seq_one_letter_code
_entity_poly.pdbx_strand_id
1 'polypeptide(L)'
;MEQINQAADTKLAKSVGTIALALIGGGLLTLMIETNSQLAQTSSPMFASWVAHGVGAAVALVMMWLVLQRSKTPRQSEENQAHTSQTAKVPIWFYLGGIPGAFTVILAATAINGGLTLSATISLGLVGQIVFGMVADHFGLLRTRQRQISGSDLLIVALVLLGSILILFG
;
A
#
# COMPACT_ATOMS: atom_id res chain seq x y z
N MET A 1 -31.52 -10.70 -22.65
CA MET A 1 -30.53 -11.73 -22.29
C MET A 1 -29.11 -11.30 -22.69
N GLU A 2 -28.88 -10.87 -23.93
CA GLU A 2 -27.53 -10.49 -24.42
C GLU A 2 -26.86 -9.34 -23.65
N GLN A 3 -27.60 -8.27 -23.32
CA GLN A 3 -27.06 -7.17 -22.51
C GLN A 3 -26.75 -7.53 -21.04
N ILE A 4 -27.43 -8.56 -20.50
CA ILE A 4 -27.17 -9.05 -19.14
C ILE A 4 -25.87 -9.87 -19.13
N ASN A 5 -25.63 -10.69 -20.17
CA ASN A 5 -24.40 -11.44 -20.32
C ASN A 5 -23.20 -10.52 -20.58
N GLN A 6 -23.35 -9.51 -21.46
CA GLN A 6 -22.27 -8.56 -21.75
C GLN A 6 -21.87 -7.72 -20.51
N ALA A 7 -22.83 -7.34 -19.68
CA ALA A 7 -22.56 -6.66 -18.41
C ALA A 7 -21.90 -7.58 -17.37
N ALA A 8 -22.28 -8.86 -17.34
CA ALA A 8 -21.66 -9.86 -16.48
C ALA A 8 -20.20 -10.13 -16.88
N ASP A 9 -19.93 -10.30 -18.17
CA ASP A 9 -18.60 -10.55 -18.72
C ASP A 9 -17.65 -9.36 -18.46
N THR A 10 -18.16 -8.13 -18.59
CA THR A 10 -17.38 -6.92 -18.31
C THR A 10 -17.05 -6.80 -16.82
N LYS A 11 -17.98 -7.13 -15.92
CA LYS A 11 -17.72 -7.15 -14.46
C LYS A 11 -16.74 -8.24 -14.08
N LEU A 12 -16.85 -9.42 -14.69
CA LEU A 12 -15.94 -10.54 -14.45
C LEU A 12 -14.53 -10.18 -14.90
N ALA A 13 -14.35 -9.68 -16.13
CA ALA A 13 -13.06 -9.26 -16.66
C ALA A 13 -12.41 -8.16 -15.80
N LYS A 14 -13.19 -7.18 -15.35
CA LYS A 14 -12.70 -6.13 -14.43
C LYS A 14 -12.24 -6.71 -13.09
N SER A 15 -13.00 -7.64 -12.53
CA SER A 15 -12.68 -8.28 -11.24
C SER A 15 -11.42 -9.13 -11.33
N VAL A 16 -11.28 -9.92 -12.40
CA VAL A 16 -10.08 -10.71 -12.69
C VAL A 16 -8.87 -9.78 -12.85
N GLY A 17 -9.01 -8.69 -13.60
CA GLY A 17 -7.96 -7.68 -13.77
C GLY A 17 -7.49 -7.10 -12.43
N THR A 18 -8.42 -6.74 -11.55
CA THR A 18 -8.08 -6.21 -10.21
C THR A 18 -7.41 -7.24 -9.31
N ILE A 19 -7.81 -8.51 -9.38
CA ILE A 19 -7.17 -9.59 -8.60
C ILE A 19 -5.74 -9.81 -9.09
N ALA A 20 -5.51 -9.84 -10.41
CA ALA A 20 -4.18 -9.96 -10.98
C ALA A 20 -3.27 -8.79 -10.56
N LEU A 21 -3.79 -7.55 -10.59
CA LEU A 21 -3.09 -6.36 -10.09
C LEU A 21 -2.71 -6.49 -8.60
N ALA A 22 -3.62 -7.01 -7.76
CA ALA A 22 -3.35 -7.23 -6.35
C ALA A 22 -2.25 -8.29 -6.12
N LEU A 23 -2.26 -9.39 -6.89
CA LEU A 23 -1.22 -10.43 -6.82
C LEU A 23 0.14 -9.91 -7.26
N ILE A 24 0.19 -9.16 -8.37
CA ILE A 24 1.43 -8.52 -8.85
C ILE A 24 1.93 -7.53 -7.81
N GLY A 25 1.03 -6.70 -7.24
CA GLY A 25 1.37 -5.77 -6.17
C GLY A 25 1.97 -6.47 -4.95
N GLY A 26 1.39 -7.59 -4.52
CA GLY A 26 1.92 -8.42 -3.43
C GLY A 26 3.30 -9.01 -3.76
N GLY A 27 3.50 -9.53 -4.97
CA GLY A 27 4.79 -10.05 -5.42
C GLY A 27 5.89 -8.97 -5.46
N LEU A 28 5.56 -7.79 -6.00
CA LEU A 28 6.46 -6.64 -6.02
C LEU A 28 6.78 -6.14 -4.61
N LEU A 29 5.79 -6.14 -3.71
CA LEU A 29 6.00 -5.78 -2.30
C LEU A 29 6.97 -6.74 -1.62
N THR A 30 6.81 -8.05 -1.83
CA THR A 30 7.74 -9.08 -1.31
C THR A 30 9.16 -8.86 -1.85
N LEU A 31 9.30 -8.64 -3.17
CA LEU A 31 10.59 -8.37 -3.79
C LEU A 31 11.24 -7.11 -3.19
N MET A 32 10.46 -6.04 -3.02
CA MET A 32 10.94 -4.80 -2.41
C MET A 32 11.44 -5.05 -0.98
N ILE A 33 10.67 -5.73 -0.14
CA ILE A 33 11.07 -6.03 1.25
C ILE A 33 12.38 -6.82 1.27
N GLU A 34 12.49 -7.87 0.44
CA GLU A 34 13.69 -8.70 0.36
C GLU A 34 14.91 -7.89 -0.08
N THR A 35 14.78 -7.09 -1.16
CA THR A 35 15.89 -6.23 -1.62
C THR A 35 16.34 -5.22 -0.56
N ASN A 36 15.40 -4.62 0.16
CA ASN A 36 15.70 -3.70 1.24
C ASN A 36 16.41 -4.42 2.41
N SER A 37 16.00 -5.65 2.71
CA SER A 37 16.63 -6.46 3.75
C SER A 37 18.07 -6.83 3.39
N GLN A 38 18.30 -7.28 2.16
CA GLN A 38 19.65 -7.59 1.66
C GLN A 38 20.57 -6.36 1.68
N LEU A 39 20.05 -5.19 1.29
CA LEU A 39 20.79 -3.94 1.39
C LEU A 39 21.11 -3.61 2.85
N ALA A 40 20.18 -3.83 3.78
CA ALA A 40 20.39 -3.61 5.20
C ALA A 40 21.42 -4.57 5.83
N GLN A 41 21.58 -5.79 5.30
CA GLN A 41 22.60 -6.74 5.79
C GLN A 41 24.02 -6.26 5.51
N THR A 42 24.24 -5.61 4.37
CA THR A 42 25.57 -5.14 3.94
C THR A 42 25.89 -3.71 4.39
N SER A 43 24.89 -2.95 4.83
CA SER A 43 25.03 -1.55 5.23
C SER A 43 24.41 -1.31 6.61
N SER A 44 23.18 -0.80 6.66
CA SER A 44 22.35 -0.71 7.87
C SER A 44 20.87 -0.59 7.48
N PRO A 45 19.94 -0.96 8.36
CA PRO A 45 18.50 -0.76 8.14
C PRO A 45 18.12 0.69 7.84
N MET A 46 18.76 1.65 8.51
CA MET A 46 18.53 3.07 8.29
C MET A 46 18.96 3.52 6.88
N PHE A 47 20.14 3.06 6.43
CA PHE A 47 20.62 3.33 5.08
C PHE A 47 19.72 2.70 4.01
N ALA A 48 19.31 1.44 4.20
CA ALA A 48 18.40 0.76 3.28
C ALA A 48 17.07 1.50 3.12
N SER A 49 16.49 1.98 4.24
CA SER A 49 15.27 2.79 4.19
C SER A 49 15.47 4.13 3.48
N TRP A 50 16.61 4.79 3.71
CA TRP A 50 16.95 6.04 3.04
C TRP A 50 17.08 5.85 1.52
N VAL A 51 17.75 4.78 1.09
CA VAL A 51 17.87 4.43 -0.34
C VAL A 51 16.50 4.11 -0.93
N ALA A 52 15.68 3.28 -0.27
CA ALA A 52 14.34 2.93 -0.76
C ALA A 52 13.45 4.17 -0.96
N HIS A 53 13.40 5.07 0.03
CA HIS A 53 12.63 6.31 -0.08
C HIS A 53 13.25 7.32 -1.05
N GLY A 54 14.58 7.39 -1.13
CA GLY A 54 15.30 8.25 -2.07
C GLY A 54 15.03 7.87 -3.52
N VAL A 55 15.12 6.58 -3.84
CA VAL A 55 14.76 6.04 -5.17
C VAL A 55 13.28 6.26 -5.45
N GLY A 56 12.39 5.98 -4.48
CA GLY A 56 10.96 6.24 -4.62
C GLY A 56 10.64 7.71 -4.90
N ALA A 57 11.29 8.64 -4.20
CA ALA A 57 11.16 10.08 -4.42
C ALA A 57 11.68 10.50 -5.80
N ALA A 58 12.84 9.99 -6.23
CA ALA A 58 13.39 10.26 -7.56
C ALA A 58 12.43 9.78 -8.67
N VAL A 59 11.90 8.56 -8.55
CA VAL A 59 10.91 8.01 -9.48
C VAL A 59 9.63 8.85 -9.49
N ALA A 60 9.14 9.25 -8.33
CA ALA A 60 7.97 10.13 -8.21
C ALA A 60 8.19 11.48 -8.90
N LEU A 61 9.37 12.09 -8.75
CA LEU A 61 9.73 13.34 -9.43
C LEU A 61 9.80 13.18 -10.95
N VAL A 62 10.38 12.08 -11.45
CA VAL A 62 10.41 11.77 -12.88
C VAL A 62 9.00 11.58 -13.43
N MET A 63 8.14 10.83 -12.74
CA MET A 63 6.75 10.65 -13.16
C MET A 63 5.99 11.99 -13.17
N MET A 64 6.16 12.81 -12.13
CA MET A 64 5.57 14.15 -12.07
C MET A 64 6.01 15.00 -13.26
N TRP A 65 7.30 15.00 -13.58
CA TRP A 65 7.85 15.71 -14.74
C TRP A 65 7.27 15.22 -16.07
N LEU A 66 7.17 13.90 -16.27
CA LEU A 66 6.57 13.31 -17.49
C LEU A 66 5.08 13.68 -17.65
N VAL A 67 4.32 13.68 -16.55
CA VAL A 67 2.90 14.08 -16.56
C VAL A 67 2.77 15.56 -16.92
N LEU A 68 3.58 16.43 -16.32
CA LEU A 68 3.58 17.87 -16.61
C LEU A 68 3.96 18.17 -18.07
N GLN A 69 4.83 17.36 -18.68
CA GLN A 69 5.15 17.49 -20.11
C GLN A 69 3.99 17.08 -21.02
N ARG A 70 3.29 16.00 -20.68
CA ARG A 70 2.10 15.55 -21.43
C ARG A 70 0.90 16.50 -21.28
N SER A 71 0.83 17.24 -20.17
CA SER A 71 -0.21 18.25 -19.94
C SER A 71 -0.05 19.52 -20.78
N LYS A 72 1.05 19.69 -21.54
CA LYS A 72 1.22 20.80 -22.49
C LYS A 72 0.51 20.58 -23.84
N THR A 73 -0.09 19.41 -24.06
CA THR A 73 -1.00 19.17 -25.19
C THR A 73 -2.40 19.64 -24.77
N PRO A 74 -3.04 20.58 -25.50
CA PRO A 74 -4.41 20.97 -25.19
C PRO A 74 -5.34 19.81 -25.53
N ARG A 75 -5.67 18.98 -24.53
CA ARG A 75 -6.71 17.96 -24.66
C ARG A 75 -8.05 18.63 -24.40
N GLN A 76 -8.75 18.92 -25.50
CA GLN A 76 -10.20 19.04 -25.54
C GLN A 76 -10.80 17.77 -24.93
N SER A 77 -11.27 17.85 -23.68
CA SER A 77 -12.10 16.84 -23.02
C SER A 77 -12.78 17.53 -21.83
N GLU A 78 -13.64 18.51 -22.12
CA GLU A 78 -14.45 19.25 -21.14
C GLU A 78 -15.67 18.47 -20.62
N GLU A 79 -15.86 17.18 -20.96
CA GLU A 79 -17.12 16.48 -20.65
C GLU A 79 -17.12 15.62 -19.37
N ASN A 80 -16.05 15.61 -18.57
CA ASN A 80 -16.03 14.87 -17.28
C ASN A 80 -15.53 15.72 -16.10
N GLN A 81 -15.76 17.03 -16.12
CA GLN A 81 -15.37 17.97 -15.05
C GLN A 81 -16.49 18.31 -14.05
N ALA A 82 -17.46 17.41 -13.87
CA ALA A 82 -18.48 17.53 -12.82
C ALA A 82 -18.01 16.92 -11.48
N HIS A 83 -16.79 17.23 -11.05
CA HIS A 83 -16.39 17.26 -9.63
C HIS A 83 -15.20 18.22 -9.52
N THR A 84 -15.52 19.51 -9.59
CA THR A 84 -14.68 20.60 -9.08
C THR A 84 -14.44 20.37 -7.59
N SER A 85 -13.48 19.52 -7.25
CA SER A 85 -12.87 19.55 -5.93
C SER A 85 -12.10 20.86 -5.86
N GLN A 86 -12.71 21.83 -5.18
CA GLN A 86 -12.06 22.97 -4.57
C GLN A 86 -10.62 22.58 -4.19
N THR A 87 -9.66 23.46 -4.47
CA THR A 87 -8.27 23.42 -3.97
C THR A 87 -8.27 23.49 -2.44
N ALA A 88 -8.80 22.45 -1.79
CA ALA A 88 -8.68 22.24 -0.37
C ALA A 88 -7.19 22.03 -0.13
N LYS A 89 -6.57 22.99 0.57
CA LYS A 89 -5.19 22.85 1.03
C LYS A 89 -5.04 21.47 1.66
N VAL A 90 -4.22 20.62 1.04
CA VAL A 90 -3.91 19.30 1.60
C VAL A 90 -3.28 19.55 2.97
N PRO A 91 -3.81 18.94 4.06
CA PRO A 91 -3.27 19.18 5.39
C PRO A 91 -1.79 18.83 5.44
N ILE A 92 -0.98 19.65 6.11
CA ILE A 92 0.48 19.48 6.18
C ILE A 92 0.88 18.07 6.71
N TRP A 93 0.03 17.49 7.56
CA TRP A 93 0.23 16.14 8.12
C TRP A 93 0.25 15.01 7.08
N PHE A 94 -0.37 15.18 5.91
CA PHE A 94 -0.28 14.18 4.84
C PHE A 94 1.15 14.05 4.31
N TYR A 95 1.97 15.09 4.39
CA TYR A 95 3.38 15.05 3.99
C TYR A 95 4.26 14.28 4.99
N LEU A 96 3.79 14.06 6.22
CA LEU A 96 4.52 13.27 7.23
C LEU A 96 4.36 11.75 7.03
N GLY A 97 3.57 11.29 6.04
CA GLY A 97 3.36 9.87 5.76
C GLY A 97 4.63 9.09 5.40
N GLY A 98 5.68 9.76 4.94
CA GLY A 98 6.98 9.13 4.69
C GLY A 98 7.68 8.63 5.95
N ILE A 99 7.41 9.23 7.12
CA ILE A 99 8.02 8.82 8.40
C ILE A 99 7.59 7.39 8.79
N PRO A 100 6.29 7.06 8.93
CA PRO A 100 5.88 5.70 9.21
C PRO A 100 6.31 4.72 8.10
N GLY A 101 6.36 5.15 6.85
CA GLY A 101 6.93 4.34 5.75
C GLY A 101 8.42 4.01 5.93
N ALA A 102 9.23 4.96 6.39
CA ALA A 102 10.63 4.71 6.71
C ALA A 102 10.77 3.70 7.86
N PHE A 103 9.94 3.85 8.90
CA PHE A 103 9.92 2.89 10.00
C PHE A 103 9.52 1.49 9.53
N THR A 104 8.54 1.32 8.65
CA THR A 104 8.16 -0.01 8.18
C THR A 104 9.29 -0.71 7.44
N VAL A 105 10.07 0.02 6.63
CA VAL A 105 11.25 -0.56 5.95
C VAL A 105 12.33 -0.95 6.95
N ILE A 106 12.64 -0.08 7.91
CA ILE A 106 13.64 -0.36 8.98
C ILE A 106 13.21 -1.58 9.80
N LEU A 107 11.95 -1.62 10.25
CA LEU A 107 11.42 -2.72 11.06
C LEU A 107 11.37 -4.02 10.28
N ALA A 108 10.96 -4.01 9.01
CA ALA A 108 10.95 -5.22 8.19
C ALA A 108 12.36 -5.76 7.94
N ALA A 109 13.32 -4.89 7.60
CA ALA A 109 14.70 -5.31 7.38
C ALA A 109 15.37 -5.80 8.67
N THR A 110 15.13 -5.15 9.80
CA THR A 110 15.64 -5.61 11.11
C THR A 110 15.02 -6.92 11.55
N ALA A 111 13.72 -7.13 11.31
CA ALA A 111 13.05 -8.39 11.58
C ALA A 111 13.69 -9.54 10.80
N ILE A 112 13.79 -9.40 9.47
CA ILE A 112 14.34 -10.44 8.59
C ILE A 112 15.80 -10.72 8.93
N ASN A 113 16.63 -9.68 9.07
CA ASN A 113 18.04 -9.83 9.40
C ASN A 113 18.28 -10.31 10.84
N GLY A 114 17.28 -10.15 11.72
CA GLY A 114 17.26 -10.69 13.08
C GLY A 114 16.82 -12.15 13.18
N GLY A 115 16.53 -12.80 12.05
CA GLY A 115 16.19 -14.22 11.97
C GLY A 115 14.72 -14.54 11.74
N LEU A 116 13.85 -13.54 11.54
CA LEU A 116 12.48 -13.82 11.10
C LEU A 116 12.48 -14.22 9.63
N THR A 117 11.63 -15.18 9.28
CA THR A 117 11.42 -15.54 7.87
C THR A 117 10.72 -14.40 7.12
N LEU A 118 10.99 -14.30 5.81
CA LEU A 118 10.37 -13.29 4.94
C LEU A 118 8.83 -13.40 4.97
N SER A 119 8.30 -14.62 4.92
CA SER A 119 6.86 -14.90 4.97
C SER A 119 6.23 -14.47 6.29
N ALA A 120 6.88 -14.77 7.44
CA ALA A 120 6.40 -14.33 8.75
C ALA A 120 6.42 -12.79 8.86
N THR A 121 7.47 -12.15 8.37
CA THR A 121 7.61 -10.68 8.41
C THR A 121 6.51 -10.00 7.59
N ILE A 122 6.23 -10.48 6.38
CA ILE A 122 5.15 -9.93 5.53
C ILE A 122 3.79 -10.17 6.19
N SER A 123 3.55 -11.37 6.72
CA SER A 123 2.31 -11.72 7.37
C SER A 123 2.05 -10.83 8.60
N LEU A 124 3.04 -10.67 9.47
CA LEU A 124 2.94 -9.82 10.66
C LEU A 124 2.81 -8.33 10.30
N GLY A 125 3.50 -7.91 9.24
CA GLY A 125 3.35 -6.56 8.67
C GLY A 125 1.93 -6.28 8.19
N LEU A 126 1.29 -7.25 7.50
CA LEU A 126 -0.11 -7.15 7.09
C LEU A 126 -1.05 -7.06 8.29
N VAL A 127 -0.83 -7.83 9.35
CA VAL A 127 -1.60 -7.70 10.60
C VAL A 127 -1.52 -6.27 11.13
N GLY A 128 -0.31 -5.71 11.23
CA GLY A 128 -0.10 -4.34 11.68
C GLY A 128 -0.83 -3.31 10.81
N GLN A 129 -0.80 -3.48 9.48
CA GLN A 129 -1.52 -2.62 8.54
C GLN A 129 -3.05 -2.70 8.72
N ILE A 130 -3.60 -3.90 8.90
CA ILE A 130 -5.04 -4.11 9.12
C ILE A 130 -5.47 -3.47 10.44
N VAL A 131 -4.73 -3.72 11.53
CA VAL A 131 -5.01 -3.13 12.85
C VAL A 131 -4.95 -1.61 12.79
N PHE A 132 -3.90 -1.06 12.19
CA PHE A 132 -3.77 0.39 12.02
C PHE A 132 -4.92 0.97 11.19
N GLY A 133 -5.32 0.31 10.10
CA GLY A 133 -6.45 0.72 9.27
C GLY A 133 -7.76 0.79 10.06
N MET A 134 -8.06 -0.24 10.87
CA MET A 134 -9.25 -0.26 11.72
C MET A 134 -9.23 0.88 12.76
N VAL A 135 -8.09 1.10 13.41
CA VAL A 135 -7.93 2.18 14.39
C VAL A 135 -8.10 3.54 13.70
N ALA A 136 -7.47 3.72 12.54
CA ALA A 136 -7.57 4.95 11.75
C ALA A 136 -9.02 5.24 11.32
N ASP A 137 -9.75 4.22 10.88
CA ASP A 137 -11.15 4.32 10.48
C ASP A 137 -12.09 4.55 11.66
N HIS A 138 -11.78 3.99 12.82
CA HIS A 138 -12.58 4.20 14.03
C HIS A 138 -12.49 5.65 14.53
N PHE A 139 -11.27 6.22 14.56
CA PHE A 139 -11.04 7.60 14.99
C PHE A 139 -11.26 8.63 13.86
N GLY A 140 -11.46 8.20 12.62
CA GLY A 140 -11.55 9.10 11.45
C GLY A 140 -10.26 9.88 11.19
N LEU A 141 -9.11 9.34 11.60
CA LEU A 141 -7.79 10.00 11.60
C LEU A 141 -7.36 10.49 10.20
N LEU A 142 -7.76 9.80 9.15
CA LEU A 142 -7.38 10.09 7.76
C LEU A 142 -8.49 10.77 6.95
N ARG A 143 -9.46 11.44 7.61
CA ARG A 143 -10.71 11.92 7.00
C ARG A 143 -11.52 10.79 6.33
N THR A 144 -11.33 9.54 6.77
CA THR A 144 -12.11 8.40 6.32
C THR A 144 -13.48 8.41 7.01
N ARG A 145 -14.47 7.76 6.38
CA ARG A 145 -15.82 7.62 6.96
C ARG A 145 -15.69 6.79 8.24
N GLN A 146 -16.08 7.38 9.37
CA GLN A 146 -16.04 6.68 10.66
C GLN A 146 -16.81 5.35 10.54
N ARG A 147 -16.09 4.25 10.73
CA ARG A 147 -16.62 2.90 10.64
C ARG A 147 -16.66 2.30 12.04
N GLN A 148 -17.79 1.68 12.38
CA GLN A 148 -17.88 0.88 13.60
C GLN A 148 -17.14 -0.44 13.39
N ILE A 149 -16.28 -0.79 14.34
CA ILE A 149 -15.54 -2.05 14.33
C ILE A 149 -16.55 -3.19 14.57
N SER A 150 -16.67 -4.11 13.61
CA SER A 150 -17.53 -5.29 13.72
C SER A 150 -16.76 -6.46 14.35
N GLY A 151 -17.47 -7.37 15.03
CA GLY A 151 -16.87 -8.60 15.55
C GLY A 151 -16.23 -9.47 14.46
N SER A 152 -16.70 -9.36 13.21
CA SER A 152 -16.09 -10.01 12.05
C SER A 152 -14.70 -9.46 11.71
N ASP A 153 -14.47 -8.16 11.88
CA ASP A 153 -13.16 -7.55 11.63
C ASP A 153 -12.13 -8.06 12.63
N LEU A 154 -12.55 -8.17 13.91
CA LEU A 154 -11.72 -8.74 14.97
C LEU A 154 -11.39 -10.22 14.71
N LEU A 155 -12.37 -11.00 14.22
CA LEU A 155 -12.16 -12.39 13.84
C LEU A 155 -11.15 -12.52 12.70
N ILE A 156 -11.25 -11.67 11.66
CA ILE A 156 -10.28 -11.66 10.55
C ILE A 156 -8.88 -11.37 11.07
N VAL A 157 -8.72 -10.35 11.92
CA VAL A 157 -7.42 -9.99 12.49
C VAL A 157 -6.86 -11.12 13.34
N ALA A 158 -7.69 -11.75 14.17
CA ALA A 158 -7.29 -12.90 14.97
C ALA A 158 -6.83 -14.07 14.09
N LEU A 159 -7.56 -14.37 13.01
CA LEU A 159 -7.23 -15.46 12.10
C LEU A 159 -5.93 -15.20 11.34
N VAL A 160 -5.74 -13.97 10.84
CA VAL A 160 -4.51 -13.57 10.14
C VAL A 160 -3.33 -13.62 11.11
N LEU A 161 -3.47 -13.09 12.34
CA LEU A 161 -2.44 -13.13 13.37
C LEU A 161 -2.05 -14.56 13.75
N LEU A 162 -3.04 -15.44 13.93
CA LEU A 162 -2.80 -16.85 14.25
C LEU A 162 -2.06 -17.56 13.10
N GLY A 163 -2.43 -17.25 11.86
CA GLY A 163 -1.69 -17.69 10.67
C GLY A 163 -0.25 -17.16 10.64
N SER A 164 -0.02 -15.88 10.95
CA SER A 164 1.31 -15.29 11.03
C SER A 164 2.19 -15.99 12.07
N ILE A 165 1.64 -16.27 13.25
CA ILE A 165 2.33 -16.99 14.33
C ILE A 165 2.66 -18.41 13.90
N LEU A 166 1.76 -19.09 13.20
CA LEU A 166 2.01 -20.44 12.68
C LEU A 166 3.14 -20.45 11.64
N ILE A 167 3.22 -19.44 10.77
CA ILE A 167 4.34 -19.30 9.80
C ILE A 167 5.65 -18.97 10.52
N LEU A 168 5.60 -18.29 11.66
CA LEU A 168 6.78 -17.93 12.45
C LEU A 168 7.39 -19.14 13.18
N PHE A 169 6.55 -20.03 13.72
CA PHE A 169 6.98 -21.18 14.54
C PHE A 169 6.95 -22.52 13.81
N GLY A 170 6.31 -22.60 12.65
CA GLY A 170 6.24 -23.81 11.81
C GLY A 170 7.42 -23.90 10.87
#